data_AF-A0A2E5NP27-F1
#
_entry.id   AF-A0A2E5NP27-F1
#
_cell.length_a   1.000
_cell.length_b   1.000
_cell.length_c   1.000
_cell.angle_alpha   90.00
_cell.angle_beta   90.00
_cell.angle_gamma   90.00
#
_symmetry.space_group_name_H-M   'P 1'
#
loop_
_entity.id
_entity.type
_entity.pdbx_description
1 polymer ?
#
loop_
_entity_poly.entity_id
_entity_poly.type
_entity_poly.pdbx_seq_one_letter_code
_entity_poly.pdbx_strand_id
1 'polypeptide(L)'
;MRNLLIIIFSLPGLSYGQGWIEYIDRSAAYSINFPSEPTIEEIIFESQQGLIYPAQLYSAQGVRGDAYLVTVVDFSNAQELHSSHPDRTEASGINSWWWDIRASVAHAALNIRERGGEITYDSWSWLEGIEGHQLQITNEDSSRTFVGIYQHFLRLYILEATAPAGSPPPGLFQQSLRFLDEEGVRVRYQNDVNGNKTRIPNLPPDGTSTARVVERSVN
;
A
#
# COMPACT_ATOMS: atom_id res chain seq x y z
N MET A 1 37.02 -18.29 47.34
CA MET A 1 36.10 -18.91 46.35
C MET A 1 34.74 -18.29 46.54
N ARG A 2 34.30 -17.42 45.62
CA ARG A 2 32.98 -16.76 45.66
C ARG A 2 32.28 -17.12 44.35
N ASN A 3 31.37 -18.09 44.41
CA ASN A 3 30.58 -18.52 43.25
C ASN A 3 29.65 -17.38 42.85
N LEU A 4 29.86 -16.82 41.66
CA LEU A 4 28.96 -15.86 41.05
C LEU A 4 27.91 -16.66 40.25
N LEU A 5 26.67 -16.66 40.74
CA LEU A 5 25.52 -17.25 40.06
C LEU A 5 25.07 -16.27 38.97
N ILE A 6 25.25 -16.61 37.69
CA ILE A 6 24.71 -15.84 36.56
C ILE A 6 23.29 -16.35 36.31
N ILE A 7 22.29 -15.51 36.62
CA ILE A 7 20.89 -15.77 36.26
C ILE A 7 20.69 -15.21 34.84
N ILE A 8 20.58 -16.10 33.86
CA ILE A 8 20.19 -15.76 32.50
C ILE A 8 18.67 -15.52 32.51
N PHE A 9 18.25 -14.27 32.47
CA PHE A 9 16.87 -13.90 32.19
C PHE A 9 16.61 -14.10 30.69
N SER A 10 16.13 -15.29 30.33
CA SER A 10 15.48 -15.50 29.03
C SER A 10 14.14 -14.75 29.06
N LEU A 11 14.11 -13.54 28.50
CA LEU A 11 12.86 -12.90 28.12
C LEU A 11 12.14 -13.85 27.15
N PRO A 12 10.92 -14.33 27.44
CA PRO A 12 10.13 -14.99 26.43
C PRO A 12 9.81 -13.93 25.37
N GLY A 13 10.53 -13.98 24.25
CA GLY A 13 10.07 -13.29 23.05
C GLY A 13 8.66 -13.79 22.78
N LEU A 14 7.71 -12.85 22.67
CA LEU A 14 6.36 -13.16 22.25
C LEU A 14 6.46 -13.82 20.86
N SER A 15 6.44 -15.14 20.83
CA SER A 15 6.24 -15.89 19.59
C SER A 15 4.77 -15.69 19.23
N TYR A 16 4.49 -14.60 18.52
CA TYR A 16 3.19 -14.43 17.87
C TYR A 16 3.02 -15.59 16.89
N GLY A 17 1.92 -16.33 17.03
CA GLY A 17 1.63 -17.52 16.25
C GLY A 17 1.73 -17.28 14.75
N GLN A 18 2.21 -18.31 14.05
CA GLN A 18 2.39 -18.40 12.61
C GLN A 18 1.04 -18.24 11.87
N GLY A 19 0.73 -17.03 11.42
CA GLY A 19 -0.44 -16.77 10.60
C GLY A 19 -0.43 -15.36 10.03
N TRP A 20 -0.95 -15.20 8.82
CA TRP A 20 -1.25 -13.89 8.28
C TRP A 20 -2.25 -13.19 9.21
N ILE A 21 -2.11 -11.87 9.33
CA ILE A 21 -3.06 -10.99 10.01
C ILE A 21 -3.79 -10.16 8.96
N GLU A 22 -5.03 -9.78 9.24
CA GLU A 22 -5.65 -8.65 8.55
C GLU A 22 -5.27 -7.40 9.35
N TYR A 23 -4.48 -6.53 8.75
CA TYR A 23 -4.11 -5.24 9.31
C TYR A 23 -5.08 -4.16 8.80
N ILE A 24 -5.64 -3.38 9.71
CA ILE A 24 -6.59 -2.30 9.42
C ILE A 24 -5.99 -0.98 9.88
N ASP A 25 -5.95 0.00 8.98
CA ASP A 25 -5.71 1.39 9.34
C ASP A 25 -6.84 2.27 8.78
N ARG A 26 -7.72 2.70 9.68
CA ARG A 26 -8.85 3.57 9.34
C ARG A 26 -8.41 4.99 8.99
N SER A 27 -7.32 5.48 9.58
CA SER A 27 -6.79 6.82 9.27
C SER A 27 -6.25 6.89 7.84
N ALA A 28 -5.68 5.78 7.37
CA ALA A 28 -5.21 5.58 6.01
C ALA A 28 -6.27 4.95 5.09
N ALA A 29 -7.50 4.71 5.57
CA ALA A 29 -8.64 4.20 4.83
C ALA A 29 -8.41 2.86 4.07
N TYR A 30 -7.70 1.91 4.68
CA TYR A 30 -7.49 0.59 4.06
C TYR A 30 -7.38 -0.57 5.07
N SER A 31 -7.57 -1.78 4.56
CA SER A 31 -7.09 -3.01 5.20
C SER A 31 -6.33 -3.88 4.22
N ILE A 32 -5.40 -4.69 4.72
CA ILE A 32 -4.60 -5.62 3.92
C ILE A 32 -4.10 -6.77 4.79
N ASN A 33 -3.80 -7.91 4.18
CA ASN A 33 -3.15 -8.99 4.92
C ASN A 33 -1.63 -8.77 4.97
N PHE A 34 -1.04 -8.88 6.16
CA PHE A 34 0.42 -8.92 6.35
C PHE A 34 0.85 -10.22 7.06
N PRO A 35 2.10 -10.68 6.89
CA PRO A 35 2.61 -11.85 7.62
C PRO A 35 2.84 -11.58 9.11
N SER A 36 2.89 -10.32 9.52
CA SER A 36 3.05 -9.84 10.89
C SER A 36 2.55 -8.40 10.98
N GLU A 37 2.46 -7.83 12.18
CA GLU A 37 2.15 -6.40 12.33
C GLU A 37 3.26 -5.56 11.67
N PRO A 38 2.91 -4.68 10.71
CA PRO A 38 3.91 -3.95 9.96
C PRO A 38 4.58 -2.88 10.82
N THR A 39 5.85 -2.62 10.55
CA THR A 39 6.51 -1.38 11.01
C THR A 39 6.02 -0.25 10.14
N ILE A 40 5.70 0.90 10.75
CA ILE A 40 5.21 2.10 10.06
C ILE A 40 6.28 3.18 10.12
N GLU A 41 6.61 3.76 8.98
CA GLU A 41 7.51 4.91 8.85
C GLU A 41 6.78 6.05 8.13
N GLU A 42 6.89 7.27 8.65
CA GLU A 42 6.42 8.48 7.98
C GLU A 42 7.45 8.91 6.94
N ILE A 43 7.02 9.03 5.69
CA ILE A 43 7.85 9.37 4.53
C ILE A 43 7.18 10.48 3.72
N ILE A 44 7.82 10.85 2.61
CA ILE A 44 7.28 11.83 1.67
C ILE A 44 7.12 11.23 0.28
N PHE A 45 6.18 11.76 -0.48
CA PHE A 45 5.96 11.44 -1.89
C PHE A 45 5.99 12.71 -2.73
N GLU A 46 6.90 12.76 -3.69
CA GLU A 46 6.90 13.82 -4.70
C GLU A 46 5.93 13.46 -5.83
N SER A 47 5.02 14.37 -6.17
CA SER A 47 4.09 14.19 -7.27
C SER A 47 4.72 14.52 -8.61
N GLN A 48 4.02 14.18 -9.70
CA GLN A 48 4.44 14.55 -11.05
C GLN A 48 4.63 16.07 -11.24
N GLN A 49 3.92 16.90 -10.47
CA GLN A 49 4.06 18.36 -10.51
C GLN A 49 5.13 18.90 -9.55
N GLY A 50 5.91 18.04 -8.88
CA GLY A 50 6.98 18.43 -7.97
C GLY A 50 6.50 18.85 -6.57
N LEU A 51 5.25 18.54 -6.21
CA LEU A 51 4.72 18.81 -4.88
C LEU A 51 5.00 17.65 -3.93
N ILE A 52 5.27 17.99 -2.68
CA ILE A 52 5.59 17.02 -1.63
C ILE A 52 4.35 16.74 -0.78
N TYR A 53 3.96 15.47 -0.74
CA TYR A 53 2.83 14.96 0.02
C TYR A 53 3.29 14.08 1.18
N PRO A 54 2.60 14.12 2.34
CA PRO A 54 2.85 13.16 3.40
C PRO A 54 2.47 11.74 2.94
N ALA A 55 3.27 10.76 3.34
CA ALA A 55 3.01 9.36 3.05
C ALA A 55 3.48 8.46 4.18
N GLN A 56 2.94 7.26 4.24
CA GLN A 56 3.28 6.24 5.24
C GLN A 56 3.76 4.97 4.55
N LEU A 57 4.89 4.44 4.99
CA LEU A 57 5.43 3.15 4.57
C LEU A 57 5.18 2.10 5.64
N TYR A 58 4.39 1.08 5.28
CA TYR A 58 4.12 -0.10 6.09
C TYR A 58 5.00 -1.23 5.59
N SER A 59 5.77 -1.86 6.47
CA SER A 59 6.73 -2.90 6.09
C SER A 59 6.64 -4.15 6.98
N ALA A 60 6.66 -5.31 6.34
CA ALA A 60 6.73 -6.60 7.04
C ALA A 60 7.58 -7.60 6.25
N GLN A 61 8.21 -8.55 6.95
CA GLN A 61 8.99 -9.62 6.35
C GLN A 61 8.26 -10.97 6.47
N GLY A 62 8.31 -11.76 5.40
CA GLY A 62 7.85 -13.14 5.36
C GLY A 62 8.91 -14.11 5.87
N VAL A 63 8.47 -15.30 6.27
CA VAL A 63 9.35 -16.35 6.84
C VAL A 63 10.40 -16.89 5.87
N ARG A 64 10.23 -16.69 4.55
CA ARG A 64 11.19 -17.11 3.52
C ARG A 64 12.13 -15.99 3.07
N GLY A 65 12.08 -14.82 3.71
CA GLY A 65 12.78 -13.62 3.26
C GLY A 65 12.00 -12.79 2.24
N ASP A 66 10.69 -13.04 2.09
CA ASP A 66 9.80 -12.18 1.33
C ASP A 66 9.73 -10.79 2.00
N ALA A 67 9.66 -9.71 1.23
CA ALA A 67 9.42 -8.35 1.73
C ALA A 67 8.05 -7.86 1.25
N TYR A 68 7.24 -7.32 2.17
CA TYR A 68 5.92 -6.79 1.89
C TYR A 68 5.85 -5.33 2.31
N LEU A 69 5.55 -4.46 1.36
CA LEU A 69 5.45 -3.03 1.55
C LEU A 69 4.07 -2.52 1.10
N VAL A 70 3.54 -1.57 1.85
CA VAL A 70 2.45 -0.69 1.39
C VAL A 70 2.89 0.74 1.62
N THR A 71 2.87 1.55 0.57
CA THR A 71 2.96 3.00 0.69
C THR A 71 1.57 3.60 0.55
N VAL A 72 1.16 4.42 1.50
CA VAL A 72 -0.08 5.21 1.42
C VAL A 72 0.28 6.69 1.36
N VAL A 73 -0.08 7.35 0.26
CA VAL A 73 0.10 8.81 0.09
C VAL A 73 -1.21 9.50 0.40
N ASP A 74 -1.16 10.57 1.20
CA ASP A 74 -2.34 11.39 1.53
C ASP A 74 -2.34 12.70 0.73
N PHE A 75 -3.35 12.87 -0.12
CA PHE A 75 -3.60 14.08 -0.91
C PHE A 75 -4.70 14.96 -0.31
N SER A 76 -5.11 14.74 0.94
CA SER A 76 -6.17 15.53 1.61
C SER A 76 -5.90 17.04 1.61
N ASN A 77 -4.62 17.44 1.64
CA ASN A 77 -4.17 18.83 1.60
C ASN A 77 -3.79 19.33 0.20
N ALA A 78 -4.03 18.56 -0.87
CA ALA A 78 -3.54 18.89 -2.22
C ALA A 78 -4.02 20.24 -2.74
N GLN A 79 -5.28 20.60 -2.47
CA GLN A 79 -5.82 21.90 -2.87
C GLN A 79 -5.11 23.06 -2.17
N GLU A 80 -4.80 22.91 -0.88
CA GLU A 80 -4.07 23.92 -0.10
C GLU A 80 -2.63 24.05 -0.59
N LEU A 81 -1.92 22.93 -0.75
CA LEU A 81 -0.55 22.89 -1.25
C LEU A 81 -0.41 23.56 -2.61
N HIS A 82 -1.29 23.21 -3.56
CA HIS A 82 -1.36 23.89 -4.86
C HIS A 82 -1.67 25.38 -4.73
N SER A 83 -2.56 25.75 -3.80
CA SER A 83 -2.95 27.15 -3.64
C SER A 83 -1.81 28.02 -3.12
N SER A 84 -0.97 27.47 -2.26
CA SER A 84 0.21 28.12 -1.69
C SER A 84 1.48 28.05 -2.56
N HIS A 85 1.47 27.29 -3.66
CA HIS A 85 2.67 27.06 -4.45
C HIS A 85 3.13 28.35 -5.17
N PRO A 86 4.40 28.76 -5.05
CA PRO A 86 4.87 30.04 -5.59
C PRO A 86 4.86 30.09 -7.12
N ASP A 87 5.09 28.96 -7.80
CA ASP A 87 5.22 28.88 -9.26
C ASP A 87 3.87 28.62 -9.98
N ARG A 88 2.75 29.12 -9.45
CA ARG A 88 1.46 29.01 -10.13
C ARG A 88 1.48 29.82 -11.43
N THR A 89 1.48 29.11 -12.56
CA THR A 89 1.28 29.71 -13.88
C THR A 89 -0.21 29.70 -14.24
N GLU A 90 -0.61 30.43 -15.29
CA GLU A 90 -1.97 30.34 -15.87
C GLU A 90 -2.33 28.90 -16.32
N ALA A 91 -1.33 28.06 -16.63
CA ALA A 91 -1.52 26.63 -16.92
C ALA A 91 -1.82 25.79 -15.65
N SER A 92 -1.51 26.31 -14.46
CA SER A 92 -1.81 25.74 -13.15
C SER A 92 -3.22 26.12 -12.66
N GLY A 93 -4.20 26.14 -13.55
CA GLY A 93 -5.57 26.64 -13.32
C GLY A 93 -6.29 26.05 -12.08
N ILE A 94 -7.53 26.47 -11.83
CA ILE A 94 -8.30 26.23 -10.58
C ILE A 94 -8.29 24.76 -10.07
N ASN A 95 -8.12 23.78 -10.97
CA ASN A 95 -8.14 22.34 -10.65
C ASN A 95 -6.77 21.65 -10.82
N SER A 96 -5.65 22.38 -10.80
CA SER A 96 -4.30 21.81 -10.98
C SER A 96 -3.98 20.67 -10.01
N TRP A 97 -4.51 20.75 -8.78
CA TRP A 97 -4.37 19.71 -7.76
C TRP A 97 -5.03 18.38 -8.11
N TRP A 98 -6.06 18.38 -8.98
CA TRP A 98 -6.66 17.14 -9.47
C TRP A 98 -5.68 16.32 -10.31
N TRP A 99 -4.77 16.99 -11.00
CA TRP A 99 -3.84 16.32 -11.89
C TRP A 99 -2.77 15.53 -11.15
N ASP A 100 -2.34 15.99 -9.96
CA ASP A 100 -1.46 15.19 -9.10
C ASP A 100 -2.12 13.90 -8.67
N ILE A 101 -3.37 13.99 -8.20
CA ILE A 101 -4.12 12.83 -7.73
C ILE A 101 -4.40 11.88 -8.91
N ARG A 102 -4.85 12.41 -10.06
CA ARG A 102 -5.19 11.59 -11.24
C ARG A 102 -3.96 10.95 -11.90
N ALA A 103 -2.83 11.64 -11.92
CA ALA A 103 -1.59 11.13 -12.49
C ALA A 103 -0.82 10.21 -11.53
N SER A 104 -1.14 10.23 -10.24
CA SER A 104 -0.41 9.53 -9.17
C SER A 104 -0.13 8.05 -9.48
N VAL A 105 -1.10 7.32 -10.05
CA VAL A 105 -0.93 5.91 -10.44
C VAL A 105 0.14 5.76 -11.52
N ALA A 106 0.05 6.57 -12.59
CA ALA A 106 0.99 6.52 -13.70
C ALA A 106 2.39 7.00 -13.28
N HIS A 107 2.45 8.02 -12.44
CA HIS A 107 3.70 8.55 -11.89
C HIS A 107 4.41 7.54 -10.99
N ALA A 108 3.67 6.89 -10.06
CA ALA A 108 4.23 5.82 -9.24
C ALA A 108 4.71 4.64 -10.10
N ALA A 109 3.95 4.28 -11.14
CA ALA A 109 4.37 3.24 -12.07
C ALA A 109 5.67 3.63 -12.81
N LEU A 110 5.82 4.89 -13.25
CA LEU A 110 7.05 5.40 -13.86
C LEU A 110 8.24 5.28 -12.90
N ASN A 111 8.09 5.80 -11.67
CA ASN A 111 9.16 5.76 -10.66
C ASN A 111 9.60 4.32 -10.34
N ILE A 112 8.67 3.36 -10.40
CA ILE A 112 8.99 1.94 -10.20
C ILE A 112 9.76 1.36 -11.38
N ARG A 113 9.39 1.69 -12.63
CA ARG A 113 10.12 1.25 -13.83
C ARG A 113 11.55 1.78 -13.86
N GLU A 114 11.75 3.01 -13.38
CA GLU A 114 13.07 3.65 -13.34
C GLU A 114 14.03 3.00 -12.34
N ARG A 115 13.54 2.14 -11.41
CA ARG A 115 14.39 1.36 -10.50
C ARG A 115 15.21 0.27 -11.20
N GLY A 116 14.88 -0.07 -12.45
CA GLY A 116 15.56 -1.11 -13.23
C GLY A 116 14.98 -2.52 -13.05
N GLY A 117 15.70 -3.52 -13.55
CA GLY A 117 15.21 -4.90 -13.66
C GLY A 117 14.42 -5.19 -14.95
N GLU A 118 14.08 -6.45 -15.17
CA GLU A 118 13.28 -6.88 -16.31
C GLU A 118 11.79 -6.79 -15.98
N ILE A 119 11.07 -5.91 -16.67
CA ILE A 119 9.61 -5.82 -16.56
C ILE A 119 8.98 -7.02 -17.29
N THR A 120 8.40 -7.94 -16.52
CA THR A 120 7.78 -9.17 -17.01
C THR A 120 6.26 -9.06 -17.15
N TYR A 121 5.66 -8.06 -16.52
CA TYR A 121 4.26 -7.70 -16.68
C TYR A 121 4.07 -6.21 -16.41
N ASP A 122 3.25 -5.55 -17.22
CA ASP A 122 2.96 -4.12 -17.11
C ASP A 122 1.60 -3.86 -17.74
N SER A 123 0.55 -3.72 -16.91
CA SER A 123 -0.79 -3.53 -17.43
C SER A 123 -1.75 -2.89 -16.45
N TRP A 124 -2.89 -2.46 -17.00
CA TRP A 124 -4.04 -2.06 -16.23
C TRP A 124 -4.51 -3.22 -15.32
N SER A 125 -4.95 -2.86 -14.12
CA SER A 125 -5.44 -3.79 -13.11
C SER A 125 -6.65 -3.19 -12.41
N TRP A 126 -7.36 -4.01 -11.65
CA TRP A 126 -8.40 -3.55 -10.75
C TRP A 126 -8.46 -4.40 -9.50
N LEU A 127 -8.85 -3.78 -8.39
CA LEU A 127 -9.12 -4.47 -7.14
C LEU A 127 -10.35 -3.84 -6.46
N GLU A 128 -11.29 -4.66 -6.01
CA GLU A 128 -12.57 -4.17 -5.45
C GLU A 128 -13.34 -3.18 -6.37
N GLY A 129 -13.15 -3.27 -7.68
CA GLY A 129 -13.74 -2.33 -8.66
C GLY A 129 -13.00 -0.98 -8.74
N ILE A 130 -11.89 -0.83 -8.02
CA ILE A 130 -10.99 0.32 -8.14
C ILE A 130 -9.95 -0.02 -9.18
N GLU A 131 -9.98 0.75 -10.27
CA GLU A 131 -8.99 0.68 -11.33
C GLU A 131 -7.62 1.12 -10.82
N GLY A 132 -6.58 0.54 -11.40
CA GLY A 132 -5.21 0.78 -11.03
C GLY A 132 -4.25 0.19 -12.05
N HIS A 133 -3.04 -0.07 -11.59
CA HIS A 133 -1.94 -0.53 -12.42
C HIS A 133 -1.18 -1.65 -11.72
N GLN A 134 -0.72 -2.65 -12.48
CA GLN A 134 0.06 -3.74 -11.95
C GLN A 134 1.35 -3.92 -12.75
N LEU A 135 2.45 -4.11 -12.02
CA LEU A 135 3.78 -4.39 -12.57
C LEU A 135 4.33 -5.68 -11.96
N GLN A 136 5.11 -6.41 -12.73
CA GLN A 136 5.98 -7.49 -12.23
C GLN A 136 7.38 -7.27 -12.77
N ILE A 137 8.36 -7.34 -11.87
CA ILE A 137 9.76 -7.05 -12.17
C ILE A 137 10.59 -8.24 -11.69
N THR A 138 11.44 -8.76 -12.57
CA THR A 138 12.55 -9.61 -12.16
C THR A 138 13.75 -8.70 -11.90
N ASN A 139 14.17 -8.61 -10.65
CA ASN A 139 15.27 -7.74 -10.21
C ASN A 139 16.64 -8.34 -10.62
N GLU A 140 17.70 -7.55 -10.51
CA GLU A 140 19.06 -7.98 -10.86
C GLU A 140 19.55 -9.20 -10.05
N ASP A 141 19.11 -9.33 -8.80
CA ASP A 141 19.40 -10.46 -7.92
C ASP A 141 18.48 -11.69 -8.17
N SER A 142 17.70 -11.66 -9.25
CA SER A 142 16.69 -12.67 -9.61
C SER A 142 15.52 -12.82 -8.63
N SER A 143 15.41 -11.95 -7.62
CA SER A 143 14.17 -11.80 -6.87
C SER A 143 13.07 -11.20 -7.76
N ARG A 144 11.82 -11.38 -7.38
CA ARG A 144 10.66 -10.91 -8.16
C ARG A 144 9.80 -9.99 -7.33
N THR A 145 9.65 -8.75 -7.80
CA THR A 145 8.78 -7.75 -7.19
C THR A 145 7.45 -7.70 -7.94
N PHE A 146 6.36 -7.82 -7.19
CA PHE A 146 5.01 -7.72 -7.68
C PHE A 146 4.37 -6.46 -7.11
N VAL A 147 3.89 -5.59 -7.99
CA VAL A 147 3.40 -4.26 -7.62
C VAL A 147 1.94 -4.10 -7.98
N GLY A 148 1.13 -3.55 -7.08
CA GLY A 148 -0.22 -3.05 -7.37
C GLY A 148 -0.34 -1.59 -6.96
N ILE A 149 -0.92 -0.75 -7.82
CA ILE A 149 -1.01 0.69 -7.61
C ILE A 149 -2.45 1.13 -7.81
N TYR A 150 -3.08 1.69 -6.78
CA TYR A 150 -4.50 2.05 -6.79
C TYR A 150 -4.72 3.41 -6.15
N GLN A 151 -5.63 4.20 -6.72
CA GLN A 151 -6.01 5.50 -6.16
C GLN A 151 -7.48 5.47 -5.75
N HIS A 152 -7.75 5.80 -4.49
CA HIS A 152 -9.10 5.89 -3.96
C HIS A 152 -9.21 7.01 -2.93
N PHE A 153 -10.27 7.83 -3.01
CA PHE A 153 -10.56 8.99 -2.16
C PHE A 153 -9.33 9.74 -1.61
N LEU A 154 -8.72 10.55 -2.49
CA LEU A 154 -7.55 11.39 -2.17
C LEU A 154 -6.35 10.62 -1.57
N ARG A 155 -6.30 9.30 -1.74
CA ARG A 155 -5.15 8.48 -1.33
C ARG A 155 -4.65 7.63 -2.49
N LEU A 156 -3.34 7.43 -2.53
CA LEU A 156 -2.67 6.46 -3.41
C LEU A 156 -2.11 5.33 -2.56
N TYR A 157 -2.37 4.11 -2.98
CA TYR A 157 -1.87 2.88 -2.37
C TYR A 157 -0.92 2.21 -3.35
N ILE A 158 0.34 2.02 -2.95
CA ILE A 158 1.36 1.31 -3.72
C ILE A 158 1.74 0.07 -2.90
N LEU A 159 1.39 -1.10 -3.41
CA LEU A 159 1.73 -2.38 -2.82
C LEU A 159 2.97 -2.90 -3.52
N GLU A 160 3.96 -3.34 -2.76
CA GLU A 160 5.12 -4.07 -3.30
C GLU A 160 5.30 -5.36 -2.51
N ALA A 161 5.40 -6.49 -3.22
CA ALA A 161 5.77 -7.77 -2.61
C ALA A 161 6.95 -8.36 -3.37
N THR A 162 8.11 -8.44 -2.71
CA THR A 162 9.33 -8.99 -3.27
C THR A 162 9.55 -10.39 -2.74
N ALA A 163 9.51 -11.38 -3.64
CA ALA A 163 9.81 -12.77 -3.33
C ALA A 163 11.24 -13.10 -3.76
N PRO A 164 12.05 -13.77 -2.92
CA PRO A 164 13.39 -14.21 -3.29
C PRO A 164 13.40 -15.11 -4.52
N ALA A 165 14.55 -15.20 -5.18
CA ALA A 165 14.73 -16.06 -6.36
C ALA A 165 14.24 -17.49 -6.09
N GLY A 166 13.41 -18.02 -7.00
CA GLY A 166 12.83 -19.36 -6.89
C GLY A 166 11.65 -19.52 -5.90
N SER A 167 11.33 -18.51 -5.08
CA SER A 167 10.18 -18.55 -4.17
C SER A 167 8.85 -18.34 -4.92
N PRO A 168 7.73 -18.96 -4.51
CA PRO A 168 6.43 -18.76 -5.17
C PRO A 168 6.00 -17.28 -5.21
N PRO A 169 5.22 -16.86 -6.23
CA PRO A 169 4.67 -15.50 -6.28
C PRO A 169 3.82 -15.14 -5.04
N PRO A 170 3.95 -13.92 -4.50
CA PRO A 170 3.21 -13.46 -3.33
C PRO A 170 1.78 -12.99 -3.65
N GLY A 171 1.04 -13.74 -4.48
CA GLY A 171 -0.24 -13.30 -5.05
C GLY A 171 -1.34 -13.01 -4.02
N LEU A 172 -1.34 -13.70 -2.88
CA LEU A 172 -2.32 -13.48 -1.81
C LEU A 172 -2.23 -12.07 -1.21
N PHE A 173 -1.02 -11.52 -1.09
CA PHE A 173 -0.82 -10.17 -0.58
C PHE A 173 -1.48 -9.13 -1.50
N GLN A 174 -1.19 -9.20 -2.80
CA GLN A 174 -1.72 -8.24 -3.79
C GLN A 174 -3.25 -8.25 -3.86
N GLN A 175 -3.88 -9.42 -3.71
CA GLN A 175 -5.33 -9.56 -3.76
C GLN A 175 -6.04 -9.23 -2.44
N SER A 176 -5.28 -9.02 -1.35
CA SER A 176 -5.85 -8.81 -0.02
C SER A 176 -6.18 -7.37 0.32
N LEU A 177 -5.72 -6.39 -0.48
CA LEU A 177 -6.05 -4.98 -0.24
C LEU A 177 -7.57 -4.76 -0.30
N ARG A 178 -8.06 -4.01 0.67
CA ARG A 178 -9.42 -3.50 0.77
C ARG A 178 -9.36 -2.00 1.01
N PHE A 179 -10.33 -1.30 0.46
CA PHE A 179 -10.49 0.13 0.63
C PHE A 179 -11.62 0.39 1.62
N LEU A 180 -11.44 1.38 2.47
CA LEU A 180 -12.44 1.83 3.43
C LEU A 180 -12.98 3.20 3.01
N ASP A 181 -14.23 3.49 3.32
CA ASP A 181 -14.77 4.85 3.26
C ASP A 181 -14.40 5.66 4.51
N GLU A 182 -14.89 6.89 4.59
CA GLU A 182 -14.63 7.82 5.69
C GLU A 182 -15.17 7.31 7.04
N GLU A 183 -16.19 6.45 7.01
CA GLU A 183 -16.72 5.74 8.19
C GLU A 183 -15.92 4.48 8.55
N GLY A 184 -14.86 4.16 7.79
CA GLY A 184 -14.04 2.98 7.99
C GLY A 184 -14.70 1.68 7.53
N VAL A 185 -15.71 1.75 6.68
CA VAL A 185 -16.44 0.59 6.15
C VAL A 185 -15.85 0.19 4.80
N ARG A 186 -15.63 -1.12 4.59
CA ARG A 186 -15.16 -1.65 3.31
C ARG A 186 -16.05 -1.19 2.16
N VAL A 187 -15.42 -0.71 1.10
CA VAL A 187 -16.08 -0.38 -0.16
C VAL A 187 -15.64 -1.30 -1.28
N ARG A 188 -16.59 -1.51 -2.21
CA ARG A 188 -16.37 -2.20 -3.48
C ARG A 188 -17.28 -1.56 -4.52
N TYR A 189 -16.81 -1.52 -5.75
CA TYR A 189 -17.52 -0.94 -6.88
C TYR A 189 -17.78 -1.96 -7.97
N GLN A 190 -18.86 -1.73 -8.71
CA GLN A 190 -19.07 -2.29 -10.03
C GLN A 190 -18.78 -1.20 -11.06
N ASN A 191 -18.00 -1.55 -12.08
CA ASN A 191 -17.65 -0.65 -13.17
C ASN A 191 -18.41 -1.05 -14.44
N ASP A 192 -18.85 -0.05 -15.20
CA ASP A 192 -19.26 -0.27 -16.59
C ASP A 192 -18.07 -0.10 -17.56
N VAL A 193 -18.32 -0.35 -18.84
CA VAL A 193 -17.30 -0.24 -19.90
C VAL A 193 -16.75 1.19 -20.10
N ASN A 194 -17.39 2.19 -19.52
CA ASN A 194 -16.99 3.60 -19.60
C ASN A 194 -16.28 4.07 -18.32
N GLY A 195 -16.05 3.18 -17.35
CA GLY A 195 -15.41 3.50 -16.08
C GLY A 195 -16.32 4.16 -15.04
N ASN A 196 -17.64 4.17 -15.25
CA ASN A 196 -18.56 4.66 -14.21
C ASN A 196 -18.62 3.66 -13.05
N LYS A 197 -18.42 4.17 -11.83
CA LYS A 197 -18.35 3.37 -10.61
C LYS A 197 -19.67 3.44 -9.84
N THR A 198 -20.28 2.30 -9.55
CA THR A 198 -21.42 2.20 -8.63
C THR A 198 -21.00 1.40 -7.40
N ARG A 199 -21.15 1.98 -6.21
CA ARG A 199 -20.84 1.28 -4.94
C ARG A 199 -21.79 0.09 -4.78
N ILE A 200 -21.23 -1.09 -4.51
CA ILE A 200 -22.01 -2.29 -4.23
C ILE A 200 -22.50 -2.20 -2.77
N PRO A 201 -23.83 -2.19 -2.53
CA PRO A 201 -24.37 -2.13 -1.18
C PRO A 201 -24.28 -3.49 -0.48
N ASN A 202 -24.33 -3.48 0.86
CA ASN A 202 -24.47 -4.68 1.69
C ASN A 202 -23.43 -5.76 1.39
N LEU A 203 -22.15 -5.37 1.34
CA LEU A 203 -21.07 -6.35 1.20
C LEU A 203 -21.16 -7.36 2.35
N PRO A 204 -21.04 -8.67 2.06
CA PRO A 204 -21.00 -9.66 3.12
C PRO A 204 -19.84 -9.34 4.07
N PRO A 205 -19.97 -9.65 5.37
CA PRO A 205 -18.83 -9.69 6.28
C PRO A 205 -17.72 -10.53 5.63
N ASP A 206 -16.46 -10.12 5.74
CA ASP A 206 -15.39 -10.78 5.00
C ASP A 206 -15.33 -12.28 5.34
N GLY A 207 -15.73 -13.11 4.37
CA GLY A 207 -15.78 -14.56 4.51
C GLY A 207 -14.48 -15.26 4.12
N THR A 208 -13.41 -14.50 3.85
CA THR A 208 -12.14 -15.04 3.33
C THR A 208 -11.00 -15.02 4.34
N SER A 209 -11.17 -14.36 5.48
CA SER A 209 -10.10 -14.20 6.46
C SER A 209 -10.43 -14.93 7.77
N THR A 210 -9.83 -16.10 7.98
CA THR A 210 -9.61 -16.63 9.34
C THR A 210 -8.43 -15.93 10.03
N ALA A 211 -7.83 -14.92 9.38
CA ALA A 211 -6.72 -14.18 9.92
C ALA A 211 -7.17 -13.42 11.18
N ARG A 212 -6.26 -13.33 12.13
CA ARG A 212 -6.45 -12.44 13.27
C ARG A 212 -6.49 -11.00 12.76
N VAL A 213 -7.51 -10.24 13.14
CA VAL A 213 -7.61 -8.81 12.84
C VAL A 213 -6.73 -8.03 13.83
N VAL A 214 -5.94 -7.11 13.30
CA VAL A 214 -5.13 -6.14 14.03
C VAL A 214 -5.49 -4.76 13.51
N GLU A 215 -5.96 -3.89 14.39
CA GLU A 215 -6.28 -2.51 14.04
C GLU A 215 -5.20 -1.57 14.59
N ARG A 216 -4.73 -0.63 13.76
CA ARG A 216 -3.76 0.39 14.18
C ARG A 216 -4.31 1.13 15.40
N SER A 217 -3.53 1.15 16.48
CA SER A 217 -3.83 2.00 17.62
C SER A 217 -3.36 3.42 17.32
N VAL A 218 -4.29 4.37 17.27
CA VAL A 218 -3.97 5.80 17.21
C VAL A 218 -3.91 6.30 18.64
N ASN A 219 -2.70 6.35 19.22
CA ASN A 219 -2.46 6.99 20.52
C ASN A 219 -2.15 8.47 20.33
#